data_AF-C0D305-F1
#
_entry.id   AF-C0D305-F1
#
_cell.length_a   1.000
_cell.length_b   1.000
_cell.length_c   1.000
_cell.angle_alpha   90.00
_cell.angle_beta   90.00
_cell.angle_gamma   90.00
#
_symmetry.space_group_name_H-M   'P 1'
#
loop_
_entity.id
_entity.type
_entity.pdbx_description
1 polymer ?
#
loop_
_entity_poly.entity_id
_entity_poly.type
_entity_poly.pdbx_seq_one_letter_code
_entity_poly.pdbx_strand_id
1 'polypeptide(L)'
;MNVLRSIREHEPLSRNARFALLALVPIYFIVAGMVIQPVNEIIPGIINIFREPDFLITDYFLVGGIGAALINAGILTLISIGIIYYLGKEMDGHTITSCCLMFGFSLFGKNLLNIWTILFGVYLYAHYHKTAPSRYIYIGLYGTSLSPIITQVMQIDSVAVPLRFVMCIVVGVVIGFVLPPLATHVHYAHKGYSLYNVGFASGIIATVIVSLLKSFGIETKARQIWATGYDRLFLVLLSILFGGMILAGALARGKEIWASYRRILRTSGVSGTDYLADEGGASTIFNMGVNGLFATLFVLAVGGSLNGPTIGGIFTIVGFSATGKHLRNIAPIMMGVVLASMTKYWNISDPSPMLALLFSTTLAPIAGEFGVIAGLVAGYLHSSVALNVGIVYGGMNLYNNGFAGGIVAIFMVPVIQSVRDRRARARGGISL
;
A
#
# COMPACT_ATOMS: atom_id res chain seq x y z
N MET A 1 13.07 14.06 26.53
CA MET A 1 13.21 13.45 27.87
C MET A 1 11.95 12.71 28.32
N ASN A 2 10.73 13.23 28.07
CA ASN A 2 9.47 12.55 28.46
C ASN A 2 9.17 11.24 27.72
N VAL A 3 9.57 11.11 26.44
CA VAL A 3 9.35 9.87 25.66
C VAL A 3 10.17 8.69 26.21
N LEU A 4 11.45 8.93 26.53
CA LEU A 4 12.32 7.91 27.12
C LEU A 4 11.89 7.51 28.54
N ARG A 5 11.24 8.41 29.29
CA ARG A 5 10.71 8.14 30.63
C ARG A 5 9.40 7.33 30.59
N SER A 6 8.48 7.66 29.69
CA SER A 6 7.27 6.86 29.43
C SER A 6 7.59 5.43 28.95
N ILE A 7 8.63 5.25 28.13
CA ILE A 7 9.12 3.91 27.73
C ILE A 7 9.58 3.11 28.98
N ARG A 8 10.11 3.77 30.01
CA ARG A 8 10.62 3.14 31.23
C ARG A 8 9.52 2.85 32.26
N GLU A 9 8.48 3.66 32.30
CA GLU A 9 7.40 3.62 33.31
C GLU A 9 6.11 2.92 32.83
N HIS A 10 6.09 2.36 31.61
CA HIS A 10 4.93 1.64 31.02
C HIS A 10 3.66 2.49 30.87
N GLU A 11 3.75 3.81 31.00
CA GLU A 11 2.63 4.72 30.73
C GLU A 11 2.37 4.82 29.22
N PRO A 12 1.09 4.77 28.79
CA PRO A 12 0.74 4.91 27.38
C PRO A 12 1.17 6.27 26.86
N LEU A 13 1.97 6.28 25.79
CA LEU A 13 2.42 7.50 25.12
C LEU A 13 1.23 8.40 24.78
N SER A 14 1.39 9.71 25.02
CA SER A 14 0.39 10.71 24.64
C SER A 14 0.14 10.71 23.13
N ARG A 15 -1.06 11.13 22.73
CA ARG A 15 -1.44 11.25 21.32
C ARG A 15 -0.40 12.03 20.51
N ASN A 16 0.05 13.17 21.02
CA ASN A 16 1.05 14.02 20.35
C ASN A 16 2.38 13.27 20.17
N ALA A 17 2.82 12.51 21.18
CA ALA A 17 4.05 11.72 21.09
C ALA A 17 3.94 10.60 20.05
N ARG A 18 2.78 9.92 19.97
CA ARG A 18 2.52 8.87 18.97
C ARG A 18 2.59 9.39 17.54
N PHE A 19 1.92 10.51 17.27
CA PHE A 19 1.96 11.15 15.94
C PHE A 19 3.35 11.71 15.62
N ALA A 20 4.07 12.27 16.60
CA ALA A 20 5.44 12.72 16.41
C ALA A 20 6.39 11.57 16.04
N LEU A 21 6.26 10.41 16.71
CA LEU A 21 7.03 9.20 16.38
C LEU A 21 6.73 8.71 14.96
N LEU A 22 5.46 8.73 14.55
CA LEU A 22 5.07 8.37 13.18
C LEU A 22 5.67 9.33 12.14
N ALA A 23 5.76 10.63 12.45
CA ALA A 23 6.36 11.64 11.59
C ALA A 23 7.88 11.48 11.40
N LEU A 24 8.58 10.76 12.28
CA LEU A 24 10.02 10.53 12.14
C LEU A 24 10.38 9.76 10.86
N VAL A 25 9.50 8.86 10.40
CA VAL A 25 9.73 8.07 9.18
C VAL A 25 9.80 8.95 7.92
N PRO A 26 8.79 9.78 7.59
CA PRO A 26 8.90 10.68 6.44
C PRO A 26 9.99 11.74 6.63
N ILE A 27 10.24 12.23 7.85
CA ILE A 27 11.34 13.18 8.12
C ILE A 27 12.70 12.54 7.80
N TYR A 28 12.91 11.28 8.18
CA TYR A 28 14.13 10.53 7.87
C TYR A 28 14.42 10.52 6.35
N PHE A 29 13.40 10.30 5.52
CA PHE A 29 13.58 10.31 4.06
C PHE A 29 13.73 11.71 3.47
N ILE A 30 13.09 12.74 4.02
CA ILE A 30 13.31 14.13 3.61
C ILE A 30 14.78 14.50 3.85
N VAL A 31 15.31 14.21 5.04
CA VAL A 31 16.71 14.47 5.38
C VAL A 31 17.64 13.69 4.47
N ALA A 32 17.39 12.40 4.25
CA ALA A 32 18.17 11.60 3.29
C ALA A 32 18.14 12.20 1.89
N GLY A 33 16.97 12.65 1.41
CA GLY A 33 16.81 13.26 0.10
C GLY A 33 17.62 14.54 -0.08
N MET A 34 17.64 15.41 0.93
CA MET A 34 18.45 16.64 0.92
C MET A 34 19.96 16.38 0.96
N VAL A 35 20.39 15.26 1.52
CA VAL A 35 21.81 14.86 1.56
C VAL A 35 22.25 14.21 0.25
N ILE A 36 21.38 13.44 -0.39
CA ILE A 36 21.70 12.66 -1.61
C ILE A 36 21.73 13.54 -2.86
N GLN A 37 20.80 14.50 -2.99
CA GLN A 37 20.66 15.33 -4.17
C GLN A 37 21.03 16.79 -3.87
N PRO A 38 21.80 17.48 -4.73
CA PRO A 38 22.07 18.91 -4.58
C PRO A 38 20.79 19.74 -4.47
N VAL A 39 20.75 20.67 -3.50
CA VAL A 39 19.54 21.44 -3.16
C VAL A 39 18.99 22.25 -4.34
N ASN A 40 19.88 22.73 -5.23
CA ASN A 40 19.52 23.46 -6.44
C ASN A 40 18.79 22.59 -7.49
N GLU A 41 18.91 21.27 -7.43
CA GLU A 41 18.25 20.34 -8.35
C GLU A 41 16.92 19.81 -7.82
N ILE A 42 16.66 19.93 -6.51
CA ILE A 42 15.47 19.40 -5.86
C ILE A 42 14.20 20.08 -6.38
N ILE A 43 14.18 21.42 -6.45
CA ILE A 43 12.98 22.15 -6.90
C ILE A 43 12.66 21.84 -8.37
N PRO A 44 13.62 21.93 -9.32
CA PRO A 44 13.39 21.46 -10.69
C PRO A 44 12.89 20.01 -10.76
N GLY A 45 13.46 19.12 -9.93
CA GLY A 45 13.04 17.72 -9.85
C GLY A 45 11.58 17.54 -9.42
N ILE A 46 11.13 18.29 -8.40
CA ILE A 46 9.73 18.28 -7.95
C ILE A 46 8.80 18.81 -9.05
N ILE A 47 9.21 19.86 -9.78
CA ILE A 47 8.42 20.39 -10.91
C ILE A 47 8.30 19.34 -12.02
N ASN A 48 9.35 18.58 -12.31
CA ASN A 48 9.30 17.48 -13.29
C ASN A 48 8.32 16.40 -12.84
N ILE A 49 8.34 16.01 -11.56
CA ILE A 49 7.37 15.06 -10.99
C ILE A 49 5.92 15.53 -11.19
N PHE A 50 5.64 16.83 -11.04
CA PHE A 50 4.29 17.36 -11.21
C PHE A 50 3.81 17.39 -12.67
N ARG A 51 4.74 17.44 -13.62
CA ARG A 51 4.43 17.51 -15.06
C ARG A 51 4.35 16.12 -15.71
N GLU A 52 5.00 15.13 -15.11
CA GLU A 52 5.04 13.77 -15.63
C GLU A 52 3.67 13.08 -15.48
N PRO A 53 3.17 12.38 -16.53
CA PRO A 53 2.02 11.52 -16.40
C PRO A 53 2.30 10.32 -15.49
N ASP A 54 1.46 10.19 -14.48
CA ASP A 54 1.61 9.21 -13.42
C ASP A 54 0.94 7.89 -13.78
N PHE A 55 1.65 6.97 -14.43
CA PHE A 55 1.15 5.61 -14.64
C PHE A 55 1.63 4.67 -13.52
N LEU A 56 1.08 3.45 -13.46
CA LEU A 56 1.39 2.44 -12.43
C LEU A 56 2.89 2.25 -12.16
N ILE A 57 3.74 2.44 -13.17
CA ILE A 57 5.18 2.25 -13.07
C ILE A 57 5.90 3.50 -13.58
N THR A 58 5.60 4.68 -13.01
CA THR A 58 6.36 5.92 -13.25
C THR A 58 7.28 6.17 -12.05
N ASP A 59 8.52 5.69 -12.12
CA ASP A 59 9.51 5.85 -11.04
C ASP A 59 10.06 7.28 -10.95
N TYR A 60 9.74 7.99 -9.87
CA TYR A 60 10.16 9.37 -9.69
C TYR A 60 11.66 9.56 -9.47
N PHE A 61 12.42 8.50 -9.16
CA PHE A 61 13.87 8.60 -9.08
C PHE A 61 14.48 9.00 -10.42
N LEU A 62 13.91 8.53 -11.54
CA LEU A 62 14.33 8.91 -12.89
C LEU A 62 13.67 10.20 -13.39
N VAL A 63 12.50 10.56 -12.87
CA VAL A 63 11.76 11.76 -13.31
C VAL A 63 12.32 13.04 -12.67
N GLY A 64 12.45 13.04 -11.35
CA GLY A 64 12.87 14.22 -10.58
C GLY A 64 14.21 14.09 -9.87
N GLY A 65 14.78 12.88 -9.82
CA GLY A 65 15.92 12.56 -8.97
C GLY A 65 15.51 12.01 -7.61
N ILE A 66 16.43 11.30 -6.96
CA ILE A 66 16.19 10.59 -5.69
C ILE A 66 15.74 11.56 -4.60
N GLY A 67 16.42 12.70 -4.45
CA GLY A 67 16.10 13.68 -3.41
C GLY A 67 14.71 14.29 -3.60
N ALA A 68 14.38 14.72 -4.82
CA ALA A 68 13.06 15.25 -5.15
C ALA A 68 11.94 14.24 -4.87
N ALA A 69 12.13 12.97 -5.24
CA ALA A 69 11.16 11.91 -5.00
C ALA A 69 10.95 11.62 -3.51
N LEU A 70 12.04 11.51 -2.73
CA LEU A 70 11.96 11.29 -1.28
C LEU A 70 11.31 12.47 -0.55
N ILE A 71 11.56 13.70 -1.01
CA ILE A 71 10.95 14.91 -0.46
C ILE A 71 9.47 15.00 -0.81
N ASN A 72 9.07 14.71 -2.06
CA ASN A 72 7.66 14.60 -2.44
C ASN A 72 6.93 13.59 -1.54
N ALA A 73 7.49 12.39 -1.38
CA ALA A 73 6.91 11.35 -0.55
C ALA A 73 6.84 11.72 0.94
N GLY A 74 7.90 12.31 1.47
CA GLY A 74 7.95 12.75 2.85
C GLY A 74 6.94 13.85 3.15
N ILE A 75 6.87 14.89 2.32
CA ILE A 75 5.93 16.02 2.52
C ILE A 75 4.49 15.54 2.39
N LEU A 76 4.16 14.73 1.38
CA LEU A 76 2.79 14.22 1.22
C LEU A 76 2.35 13.37 2.42
N THR A 77 3.28 12.59 2.97
CA THR A 77 3.04 11.79 4.17
C THR A 77 2.85 12.68 5.40
N LEU A 78 3.67 13.71 5.59
CA LEU A 78 3.51 14.67 6.70
C LEU A 78 2.18 15.43 6.63
N ILE A 79 1.77 15.84 5.44
CA ILE A 79 0.44 16.44 5.21
C ILE A 79 -0.65 15.45 5.59
N SER A 80 -0.52 14.17 5.17
CA SER A 80 -1.49 13.13 5.49
C SER A 80 -1.59 12.88 7.01
N ILE A 81 -0.45 12.81 7.70
CA ILE A 81 -0.36 12.72 9.18
C ILE A 81 -1.07 13.93 9.81
N GLY A 82 -0.77 15.14 9.32
CA GLY A 82 -1.38 16.38 9.79
C GLY A 82 -2.90 16.37 9.64
N ILE A 83 -3.43 15.97 8.48
CA ILE A 83 -4.87 15.86 8.22
C ILE A 83 -5.52 14.89 9.22
N ILE A 84 -4.95 13.70 9.41
CA ILE A 84 -5.47 12.71 10.38
C ILE A 84 -5.46 13.28 11.80
N TYR A 85 -4.37 13.95 12.19
CA TYR A 85 -4.23 14.56 13.51
C TYR A 85 -5.26 15.67 13.74
N TYR A 86 -5.44 16.60 12.80
CA TYR A 86 -6.42 17.69 12.96
C TYR A 86 -7.87 17.23 12.87
N LEU A 87 -8.14 16.09 12.23
CA LEU A 87 -9.45 15.44 12.25
C LEU A 87 -9.80 14.75 13.59
N GLY A 88 -8.95 14.88 14.61
CA GLY A 88 -9.22 14.37 15.96
C GLY A 88 -9.09 12.85 16.10
N LYS A 89 -8.43 12.18 15.15
CA LYS A 89 -8.22 10.72 15.21
C LYS A 89 -7.18 10.33 16.24
N GLU A 90 -7.44 9.23 16.95
CA GLU A 90 -6.43 8.50 17.70
C GLU A 90 -5.59 7.64 16.75
N MET A 91 -4.33 7.41 17.11
CA MET A 91 -3.44 6.59 16.29
C MET A 91 -3.80 5.11 16.48
N ASP A 92 -4.28 4.50 15.40
CA ASP A 92 -4.58 3.07 15.25
C ASP A 92 -3.65 2.44 14.20
N GLY A 93 -3.75 1.12 14.00
CA GLY A 93 -2.97 0.43 12.96
C GLY A 93 -3.23 0.99 11.56
N HIS A 94 -4.47 1.39 11.26
CA HIS A 94 -4.83 2.00 9.97
C HIS A 94 -4.18 3.35 9.73
N THR A 95 -3.92 4.14 10.79
CA THR A 95 -3.14 5.38 10.73
C THR A 95 -1.73 5.08 10.22
N ILE A 96 -1.06 4.09 10.82
CA ILE A 96 0.29 3.66 10.44
C ILE A 96 0.28 3.14 9.00
N THR A 97 -0.65 2.25 8.66
CA THR A 97 -0.81 1.71 7.31
C THR A 97 -1.00 2.82 6.29
N SER A 98 -1.89 3.79 6.56
CA SER A 98 -2.14 4.93 5.70
C SER A 98 -0.89 5.77 5.44
N CYS A 99 -0.11 6.05 6.48
CA CYS A 99 1.12 6.84 6.33
C CYS A 99 2.18 6.10 5.50
N CYS A 100 2.37 4.81 5.72
CA CYS A 100 3.29 4.01 4.91
C CYS A 100 2.87 3.92 3.45
N LEU A 101 1.57 3.78 3.16
CA LEU A 101 1.06 3.76 1.78
C LEU A 101 1.18 5.13 1.13
N MET A 102 0.87 6.21 1.85
CA MET A 102 1.07 7.57 1.33
C MET A 102 2.55 7.82 1.03
N PHE A 103 3.47 7.39 1.88
CA PHE A 103 4.89 7.49 1.58
C PHE A 103 5.27 6.67 0.35
N GLY A 104 4.97 5.37 0.37
CA GLY A 104 5.41 4.43 -0.66
C GLY A 104 4.93 4.77 -2.07
N PHE A 105 3.64 5.06 -2.22
CA PHE A 105 3.05 5.41 -3.52
C PHE A 105 3.29 6.86 -3.93
N SER A 106 3.94 7.67 -3.09
CA SER A 106 4.41 9.01 -3.50
C SER A 106 5.83 8.98 -4.04
N LEU A 107 6.48 7.82 -4.04
CA LEU A 107 7.71 7.59 -4.80
C LEU A 107 7.41 7.24 -6.27
N PHE A 108 6.14 6.94 -6.59
CA PHE A 108 5.68 6.66 -7.94
C PHE A 108 4.16 6.89 -8.06
N GLY A 109 3.76 7.89 -8.84
CA GLY A 109 2.38 8.10 -9.25
C GLY A 109 1.47 8.95 -8.34
N LYS A 110 1.88 9.28 -7.11
CA LYS A 110 1.19 10.30 -6.27
C LYS A 110 2.06 11.53 -6.06
N ASN A 111 1.48 12.71 -6.22
CA ASN A 111 2.18 13.96 -5.99
C ASN A 111 1.26 15.00 -5.34
N LEU A 112 1.84 16.15 -4.99
CA LEU A 112 1.13 17.22 -4.27
C LEU A 112 -0.01 17.87 -5.06
N LEU A 113 -0.18 17.60 -6.36
CA LEU A 113 -1.26 18.17 -7.17
C LEU A 113 -2.41 17.18 -7.38
N ASN A 114 -2.09 15.91 -7.60
CA ASN A 114 -3.04 14.93 -8.15
C ASN A 114 -3.95 14.25 -7.11
N ILE A 115 -3.75 14.50 -5.80
CA ILE A 115 -4.52 13.83 -4.73
C ILE A 115 -5.78 14.58 -4.26
N TRP A 116 -5.87 15.89 -4.46
CA TRP A 116 -6.83 16.75 -3.75
C TRP A 116 -8.28 16.55 -4.18
N THR A 117 -8.54 16.41 -5.47
CA THR A 117 -9.90 16.29 -6.01
C THR A 117 -10.57 15.00 -5.52
N ILE A 118 -9.81 13.91 -5.39
CA ILE A 118 -10.29 12.64 -4.84
C ILE A 118 -10.60 12.78 -3.35
N LEU A 119 -9.72 13.41 -2.56
CA LEU A 119 -9.97 13.66 -1.14
C LEU A 119 -11.21 14.55 -0.94
N PHE A 120 -11.38 15.56 -1.80
CA PHE A 120 -12.55 16.43 -1.79
C PHE A 120 -13.85 15.66 -2.12
N GLY A 121 -13.82 14.73 -3.08
CA GLY A 121 -14.95 13.85 -3.37
C GLY A 121 -15.36 12.98 -2.17
N VAL A 122 -14.39 12.44 -1.43
CA VAL A 122 -14.66 11.67 -0.20
C VAL A 122 -15.23 12.57 0.91
N TYR A 123 -14.73 13.80 1.03
CA TYR A 123 -15.30 14.79 1.95
C TYR A 123 -16.77 15.10 1.60
N LEU A 124 -17.09 15.29 0.33
CA LEU A 124 -18.47 15.52 -0.13
C LEU A 124 -19.36 14.31 0.15
N TYR A 125 -18.87 13.08 0.00
CA TYR A 125 -19.60 11.88 0.39
C TYR A 125 -19.94 11.87 1.89
N ALA A 126 -18.97 12.22 2.74
CA ALA A 126 -19.17 12.30 4.18
C ALA A 126 -20.24 13.35 4.54
N HIS A 127 -20.16 14.52 3.90
CA HIS A 127 -21.11 15.61 4.09
C HIS A 127 -22.53 15.25 3.61
N TYR A 128 -22.65 14.65 2.43
CA TYR A 128 -23.92 14.19 1.88
C TYR A 128 -24.63 13.21 2.82
N HIS A 129 -23.88 12.28 3.42
CA HIS A 129 -24.40 11.32 4.40
C HIS A 129 -24.48 11.86 5.83
N LYS A 130 -24.22 13.16 6.06
CA LYS A 130 -24.24 13.80 7.38
C LYS A 130 -23.37 13.07 8.42
N THR A 131 -22.18 12.66 7.99
CA THR A 131 -21.21 11.93 8.82
C THR A 131 -19.89 12.70 8.92
N ALA A 132 -19.13 12.46 10.00
CA ALA A 132 -17.84 13.09 10.17
C ALA A 132 -16.84 12.66 9.08
N PRO A 133 -16.12 13.59 8.41
CA PRO A 133 -15.10 13.26 7.41
C PRO A 133 -14.01 12.31 7.91
N SER A 134 -13.72 12.37 9.22
CA SER A 134 -12.77 11.47 9.88
C SER A 134 -13.14 9.99 9.72
N ARG A 135 -14.42 9.64 9.50
CA ARG A 135 -14.84 8.25 9.27
C ARG A 135 -14.25 7.67 7.97
N TYR A 136 -14.08 8.50 6.94
CA TYR A 136 -13.66 8.05 5.61
C TYR A 136 -12.24 8.47 5.22
N ILE A 137 -11.49 9.11 6.12
CA ILE A 137 -10.17 9.66 5.78
C ILE A 137 -9.20 8.58 5.26
N TYR A 138 -9.14 7.40 5.89
CA TYR A 138 -8.27 6.32 5.40
C TYR A 138 -8.71 5.82 4.02
N ILE A 139 -10.02 5.73 3.77
CA ILE A 139 -10.55 5.39 2.43
C ILE A 139 -10.13 6.45 1.42
N GLY A 140 -10.20 7.74 1.76
CA GLY A 140 -9.73 8.81 0.89
C GLY A 140 -8.23 8.75 0.61
N LEU A 141 -7.39 8.60 1.64
CA LEU A 141 -5.94 8.48 1.47
C LEU A 141 -5.56 7.27 0.62
N TYR A 142 -6.22 6.13 0.80
CA TYR A 142 -6.05 4.97 -0.06
C TYR A 142 -6.60 5.19 -1.48
N GLY A 143 -7.71 5.91 -1.60
CA GLY A 143 -8.38 6.27 -2.84
C GLY A 143 -7.55 7.14 -3.78
N THR A 144 -6.61 7.92 -3.23
CA THR A 144 -5.63 8.67 -4.04
C THR A 144 -4.77 7.77 -4.92
N SER A 145 -4.86 6.43 -4.79
CA SER A 145 -4.30 5.48 -5.78
C SER A 145 -4.83 5.65 -7.21
N LEU A 146 -5.95 6.36 -7.38
CA LEU A 146 -6.52 6.73 -8.67
C LEU A 146 -6.09 8.11 -9.16
N SER A 147 -5.14 8.77 -8.49
CA SER A 147 -4.56 10.02 -8.95
C SER A 147 -3.95 9.99 -10.37
N PRO A 148 -3.44 8.85 -10.90
CA PRO A 148 -3.13 8.70 -12.33
C PRO A 148 -4.24 9.13 -13.29
N ILE A 149 -5.52 8.91 -12.93
CA ILE A 149 -6.65 9.31 -13.78
C ILE A 149 -6.70 10.83 -13.90
N ILE A 150 -6.37 11.55 -12.83
CA ILE A 150 -6.38 13.02 -12.80
C ILE A 150 -5.28 13.59 -13.71
N THR A 151 -4.07 13.04 -13.63
CA THR A 151 -2.98 13.46 -14.52
C THR A 151 -3.28 13.08 -15.97
N GLN A 152 -3.85 11.90 -16.23
CA GLN A 152 -4.24 11.49 -17.57
C GLN A 152 -5.29 12.42 -18.20
N VAL A 153 -6.33 12.81 -17.44
CA VAL A 153 -7.36 13.74 -17.93
C VAL A 153 -6.76 15.10 -18.28
N MET A 154 -5.77 15.57 -17.52
CA MET A 154 -5.06 16.82 -17.80
C MET A 154 -4.23 16.77 -19.09
N GLN A 155 -3.82 15.58 -19.51
CA GLN A 155 -2.97 15.32 -20.68
C GLN A 155 -3.77 14.96 -21.95
N ILE A 156 -5.10 15.11 -21.95
CA ILE A 156 -5.93 14.85 -23.14
C ILE A 156 -5.76 15.99 -24.15
N ASP A 157 -4.87 15.79 -25.14
CA ASP A 157 -4.49 16.82 -26.12
C ASP A 157 -5.65 17.41 -26.93
N SER A 158 -6.69 16.62 -27.20
CA SER A 158 -7.85 17.01 -28.00
C SER A 158 -8.80 18.00 -27.31
N VAL A 159 -8.62 18.27 -26.02
CA VAL A 159 -9.52 19.12 -25.21
C VAL A 159 -8.83 20.44 -24.85
N ALA A 160 -9.57 21.56 -24.80
CA ALA A 160 -9.01 22.84 -24.37
C ALA A 160 -8.61 22.84 -22.88
N VAL A 161 -7.50 23.50 -22.51
CA VAL A 161 -6.95 23.48 -21.15
C VAL A 161 -7.97 23.84 -20.05
N PRO A 162 -8.81 24.90 -20.15
CA PRO A 162 -9.80 25.20 -19.12
C PRO A 162 -10.81 24.06 -18.91
N LEU A 163 -11.20 23.38 -19.98
CA LEU A 163 -12.11 22.25 -19.92
C LEU A 163 -11.45 21.02 -19.29
N ARG A 164 -10.14 20.78 -19.55
CA ARG A 164 -9.38 19.72 -18.87
C ARG A 164 -9.38 19.92 -17.35
N PHE A 165 -9.16 21.14 -16.87
CA PHE A 165 -9.22 21.45 -15.44
C PHE A 165 -10.59 21.13 -14.82
N VAL A 166 -11.68 21.54 -15.48
CA VAL A 166 -13.04 21.22 -15.02
C VAL A 166 -13.25 19.71 -15.01
N MET A 167 -12.84 18.99 -16.05
CA MET A 167 -12.93 17.53 -16.11
C MET A 167 -12.14 16.85 -14.99
N CYS A 168 -10.91 17.30 -14.69
CA CYS A 168 -10.11 16.78 -13.58
C CYS A 168 -10.83 16.92 -12.23
N ILE A 169 -11.46 18.07 -11.98
CA ILE A 169 -12.24 18.31 -10.76
C ILE A 169 -13.44 17.38 -10.70
N VAL A 170 -14.23 17.31 -11.78
CA VAL A 170 -15.43 16.47 -11.85
C VAL A 170 -15.09 15.00 -11.68
N VAL A 171 -14.12 14.48 -12.44
CA VAL A 171 -13.70 13.08 -12.38
C VAL A 171 -13.15 12.73 -11.00
N GLY A 172 -12.29 13.58 -10.44
CA GLY A 172 -11.74 13.34 -9.09
C GLY A 172 -12.80 13.35 -8.01
N VAL A 173 -13.74 14.29 -8.06
CA VAL A 173 -14.89 14.34 -7.13
C VAL A 173 -15.75 13.09 -7.26
N VAL A 174 -16.08 12.66 -8.49
CA VAL A 174 -16.87 11.45 -8.74
C VAL A 174 -16.15 10.22 -8.19
N ILE A 175 -14.85 10.05 -8.48
CA ILE A 175 -14.03 8.96 -7.93
C ILE A 175 -14.10 8.95 -6.41
N GLY A 176 -13.82 10.09 -5.78
CA GLY A 176 -13.84 10.20 -4.33
C GLY A 176 -15.23 9.93 -3.74
N PHE A 177 -16.29 10.38 -4.40
CA PHE A 177 -17.66 10.23 -3.91
C PHE A 177 -18.14 8.77 -3.94
N VAL A 178 -17.84 8.03 -5.00
CA VAL A 178 -18.29 6.63 -5.15
C VAL A 178 -17.39 5.62 -4.42
N LEU A 179 -16.21 6.03 -3.99
CA LEU A 179 -15.22 5.13 -3.39
C LEU A 179 -15.66 4.52 -2.04
N PRO A 180 -16.17 5.28 -1.05
CA PRO A 180 -16.60 4.70 0.23
C PRO A 180 -17.62 3.56 0.13
N PRO A 181 -18.75 3.70 -0.60
CA PRO A 181 -19.74 2.62 -0.68
C PRO A 181 -19.19 1.40 -1.43
N LEU A 182 -18.37 1.60 -2.47
CA LEU A 182 -17.72 0.50 -3.18
C LEU A 182 -16.72 -0.25 -2.29
N ALA A 183 -15.91 0.47 -1.52
CA ALA A 183 -14.99 -0.12 -0.55
C ALA A 183 -15.74 -0.95 0.51
N THR A 184 -16.90 -0.50 0.97
CA THR A 184 -17.72 -1.31 1.90
C THR A 184 -18.28 -2.56 1.20
N HIS A 185 -18.83 -2.44 0.00
CA HIS A 185 -19.45 -3.56 -0.70
C HIS A 185 -18.45 -4.69 -0.99
N VAL A 186 -17.27 -4.34 -1.51
CA VAL A 186 -16.27 -5.34 -1.90
C VAL A 186 -15.60 -6.00 -0.69
N HIS A 187 -15.54 -5.30 0.45
CA HIS A 187 -15.05 -5.88 1.70
C HIS A 187 -15.87 -7.11 2.11
N TYR A 188 -17.19 -7.02 2.00
CA TYR A 188 -18.10 -8.15 2.27
C TYR A 188 -17.91 -9.29 1.26
N ALA A 189 -17.66 -8.96 -0.01
CA ALA A 189 -17.45 -9.98 -1.05
C ALA A 189 -16.24 -10.88 -0.77
N HIS A 190 -15.12 -10.30 -0.29
CA HIS A 190 -13.91 -11.07 0.02
C HIS A 190 -13.75 -11.40 1.52
N LYS A 191 -14.74 -11.07 2.37
CA LYS A 191 -14.78 -11.36 3.83
C LYS A 191 -13.50 -11.01 4.60
N GLY A 192 -12.81 -9.94 4.21
CA GLY A 192 -11.55 -9.52 4.85
C GLY A 192 -10.29 -10.33 4.49
N TYR A 193 -10.35 -11.28 3.54
CA TYR A 193 -9.17 -12.06 3.11
C TYR A 193 -8.22 -11.34 2.14
N SER A 194 -8.63 -10.19 1.60
CA SER A 194 -7.73 -9.24 0.94
C SER A 194 -7.56 -8.02 1.83
N LEU A 195 -6.32 -7.72 2.22
CA LEU A 195 -6.02 -6.54 3.03
C LEU A 195 -6.14 -5.24 2.22
N TYR A 196 -6.00 -5.31 0.89
CA TYR A 196 -6.02 -4.13 0.02
C TYR A 196 -7.43 -3.84 -0.51
N ASN A 197 -8.41 -3.85 0.39
CA ASN A 197 -9.82 -3.66 0.06
C ASN A 197 -10.09 -2.40 -0.78
N VAL A 198 -9.50 -1.26 -0.41
CA VAL A 198 -9.66 -0.02 -1.19
C VAL A 198 -8.99 -0.11 -2.56
N GLY A 199 -7.91 -0.90 -2.69
CA GLY A 199 -7.32 -1.20 -4.00
C GLY A 199 -8.24 -2.01 -4.90
N PHE A 200 -9.02 -2.92 -4.31
CA PHE A 200 -10.05 -3.66 -5.04
C PHE A 200 -11.18 -2.75 -5.52
N ALA A 201 -11.72 -1.91 -4.64
CA ALA A 201 -12.71 -0.90 -5.01
C ALA A 201 -12.19 0.06 -6.09
N SER A 202 -10.94 0.53 -5.93
CA SER A 202 -10.30 1.44 -6.88
C SER A 202 -10.14 0.80 -8.25
N GLY A 203 -9.82 -0.49 -8.34
CA GLY A 203 -9.76 -1.21 -9.61
C GLY A 203 -11.11 -1.31 -10.33
N ILE A 204 -12.20 -1.49 -9.59
CA ILE A 204 -13.56 -1.46 -10.17
C ILE A 204 -13.87 -0.07 -10.72
N ILE A 205 -13.60 1.00 -9.95
CA ILE A 205 -13.80 2.39 -10.38
C ILE A 205 -12.96 2.69 -11.63
N ALA A 206 -11.68 2.35 -11.60
CA ALA A 206 -10.77 2.55 -12.73
C ALA A 206 -11.27 1.81 -13.97
N THR A 207 -11.73 0.57 -13.83
CA THR A 207 -12.29 -0.20 -14.96
C THR A 207 -13.47 0.53 -15.60
N VAL A 208 -14.40 1.06 -14.80
CA VAL A 208 -15.55 1.81 -15.31
C VAL A 208 -15.11 3.10 -16.01
N ILE A 209 -14.31 3.93 -15.35
CA ILE A 209 -13.89 5.23 -15.88
C ILE A 209 -13.08 5.06 -17.17
N VAL A 210 -12.14 4.13 -17.19
CA VAL A 210 -11.27 3.92 -18.35
C VAL A 210 -12.04 3.29 -19.52
N SER A 211 -13.01 2.41 -19.24
CA SER A 211 -13.90 1.89 -20.27
C SER A 211 -14.75 3.01 -20.90
N LEU A 212 -15.24 3.96 -20.09
CA LEU A 212 -15.94 5.14 -20.60
C LEU A 212 -15.02 5.99 -21.47
N LEU A 213 -13.80 6.32 -21.02
CA LEU A 213 -12.84 7.09 -21.83
C LEU A 213 -12.53 6.41 -23.17
N LYS A 214 -12.29 5.09 -23.15
CA LYS A 214 -12.06 4.30 -24.38
C LYS A 214 -13.27 4.32 -25.31
N SER A 215 -14.50 4.31 -24.79
CA SER A 215 -15.72 4.39 -25.61
C SER A 215 -15.87 5.73 -26.36
N PHE A 216 -15.21 6.78 -25.87
CA PHE A 216 -15.10 8.08 -26.56
C PHE A 216 -13.84 8.21 -27.43
N GLY A 217 -13.10 7.11 -27.66
CA GLY A 217 -11.89 7.11 -28.48
C GLY A 217 -10.66 7.71 -27.79
N ILE A 218 -10.69 7.90 -26.47
CA ILE A 218 -9.54 8.41 -25.71
C ILE A 218 -8.59 7.24 -25.42
N GLU A 219 -7.44 7.25 -26.10
CA GLU A 219 -6.40 6.25 -25.87
C GLU A 219 -5.61 6.54 -24.59
N THR A 220 -5.28 5.45 -23.90
CA THR A 220 -4.49 5.48 -22.66
C THR A 220 -3.09 4.96 -23.00
N LYS A 221 -2.09 5.83 -22.99
CA LYS A 221 -0.71 5.42 -23.24
C LYS A 221 -0.15 4.79 -21.96
N ALA A 222 0.34 3.56 -22.03
CA ALA A 222 1.10 3.01 -20.91
C ALA A 222 2.55 3.50 -21.00
N ARG A 223 3.10 4.03 -19.90
CA ARG A 223 4.53 4.31 -19.76
C ARG A 223 5.09 3.51 -18.60
N GLN A 224 6.29 2.96 -18.78
CA GLN A 224 7.03 2.24 -17.76
C GLN A 224 8.41 2.88 -17.60
N ILE A 225 8.61 3.60 -16.49
CA ILE A 225 9.87 4.18 -16.05
C ILE A 225 10.33 3.40 -14.82
N TRP A 226 11.51 2.79 -14.89
CA TRP A 226 12.02 1.89 -13.86
C TRP A 226 13.49 2.17 -13.58
N ALA A 227 13.82 2.64 -12.38
CA ALA A 227 15.20 2.93 -12.03
C ALA A 227 15.97 1.68 -11.62
N THR A 228 17.26 1.65 -11.95
CA THR A 228 18.21 0.59 -11.59
C THR A 228 19.54 1.19 -11.12
N GLY A 229 20.31 0.47 -10.30
CA GLY A 229 21.65 0.89 -9.88
C GLY A 229 21.72 1.61 -8.53
N TYR A 230 20.61 1.72 -7.81
CA TYR A 230 20.56 2.36 -6.48
C TYR A 230 20.47 1.36 -5.32
N ASP A 231 20.65 0.07 -5.60
CA ASP A 231 20.40 -1.03 -4.66
C ASP A 231 21.23 -0.91 -3.38
N ARG A 232 22.52 -0.60 -3.50
CA ARG A 232 23.41 -0.45 -2.35
C ARG A 232 22.99 0.71 -1.44
N LEU A 233 22.60 1.84 -2.03
CA LEU A 233 22.16 3.03 -1.29
C LEU A 233 20.89 2.72 -0.49
N PHE A 234 19.88 2.16 -1.15
CA PHE A 234 18.60 1.87 -0.50
C PHE A 234 18.66 0.67 0.44
N LEU A 235 19.52 -0.32 0.18
CA LEU A 235 19.77 -1.39 1.13
C LEU A 235 20.28 -0.83 2.46
N VAL A 236 21.23 0.12 2.43
CA VAL A 236 21.75 0.77 3.64
C VAL A 236 20.66 1.58 4.34
N LEU A 237 19.96 2.47 3.61
CA LEU A 237 18.91 3.32 4.19
C LEU A 237 17.79 2.48 4.85
N LEU A 238 17.26 1.49 4.13
CA LEU A 238 16.19 0.63 4.64
C LEU A 238 16.67 -0.26 5.78
N SER A 239 17.91 -0.76 5.75
CA SER A 239 18.47 -1.54 6.85
C SER A 239 18.63 -0.72 8.12
N ILE A 240 19.05 0.55 8.01
CA ILE A 240 19.13 1.47 9.16
C ILE A 240 17.74 1.69 9.73
N LEU A 241 16.74 2.00 8.89
CA LEU A 241 15.37 2.24 9.34
C LEU A 241 14.76 1.01 10.01
N PHE A 242 14.73 -0.13 9.31
CA PHE A 242 14.09 -1.34 9.81
C PHE A 242 14.86 -1.98 10.96
N GLY A 243 16.20 -1.97 10.91
CA GLY A 243 17.04 -2.37 12.04
C GLY A 243 16.82 -1.49 13.26
N GLY A 244 16.68 -0.17 13.07
CA GLY A 244 16.32 0.77 14.11
C GLY A 244 14.95 0.50 14.72
N MET A 245 13.94 0.16 13.92
CA MET A 245 12.60 -0.23 14.41
C MET A 245 12.63 -1.53 15.23
N ILE A 246 13.38 -2.54 14.77
CA ILE A 246 13.59 -3.80 15.50
C ILE A 246 14.27 -3.53 16.84
N LEU A 247 15.36 -2.77 16.83
CA LEU A 247 16.11 -2.43 18.04
C LEU A 247 15.26 -1.62 19.01
N ALA A 248 14.54 -0.60 18.54
CA ALA A 248 13.66 0.21 19.37
C ALA A 248 12.53 -0.62 20.00
N GLY A 249 11.89 -1.51 19.23
CA GLY A 249 10.85 -2.41 19.75
C GLY A 249 11.39 -3.39 20.80
N ALA A 250 12.57 -3.96 20.55
CA ALA A 250 13.22 -4.88 21.47
C ALA A 250 13.68 -4.20 22.77
N LEU A 251 14.25 -3.00 22.69
CA LEU A 251 14.68 -2.23 23.86
C LEU A 251 13.49 -1.72 24.67
N ALA A 252 12.40 -1.31 24.03
CA ALA A 252 11.21 -0.79 24.71
C ALA A 252 10.43 -1.89 25.46
N ARG A 253 10.33 -3.10 24.90
CA ARG A 253 9.57 -4.21 25.51
C ARG A 253 10.42 -5.22 26.27
N GLY A 254 11.74 -5.20 26.09
CA GLY A 254 12.67 -6.12 26.73
C GLY A 254 12.39 -7.59 26.36
N LYS A 255 12.53 -8.49 27.34
CA LYS A 255 12.43 -9.95 27.14
C LYS A 255 11.06 -10.42 26.62
N GLU A 256 9.99 -9.66 26.87
CA GLU A 256 8.63 -10.01 26.43
C GLU A 256 8.37 -9.77 24.94
N ILE A 257 9.31 -9.14 24.22
CA ILE A 257 9.17 -8.90 22.78
C ILE A 257 8.97 -10.21 22.00
N TRP A 258 9.64 -11.29 22.41
CA TRP A 258 9.53 -12.59 21.75
C TRP A 258 8.17 -13.24 21.96
N ALA A 259 7.62 -13.13 23.17
CA ALA A 259 6.31 -13.70 23.50
C ALA A 259 5.19 -12.99 22.72
N SER A 260 5.23 -11.66 22.67
CA SER A 260 4.27 -10.85 21.89
C SER A 260 4.43 -11.04 20.39
N TYR A 261 5.66 -11.08 19.86
CA TYR A 261 5.89 -11.36 18.45
C TYR A 261 5.39 -12.77 18.06
N ARG A 262 5.54 -13.77 18.94
CA ARG A 262 4.98 -15.10 18.71
C ARG A 262 3.45 -15.11 18.68
N ARG A 263 2.78 -14.24 19.43
CA ARG A 263 1.32 -14.06 19.36
C ARG A 263 0.90 -13.44 18.02
N ILE A 264 1.62 -12.40 17.57
CA ILE A 264 1.43 -11.82 16.23
C ILE A 264 1.56 -12.91 15.15
N LEU A 265 2.59 -13.77 15.20
CA LEU A 265 2.79 -14.85 14.22
C LEU A 265 1.72 -15.96 14.26
N ARG A 266 0.83 -15.98 15.25
CA ARG A 266 -0.24 -16.97 15.39
C ARG A 266 -1.60 -16.46 14.93
N THR A 267 -1.74 -15.17 14.64
CA THR A 267 -3.00 -14.63 14.13
C THR A 267 -3.23 -15.08 12.69
N SER A 268 -4.47 -15.05 12.23
CA SER A 268 -4.79 -15.24 10.81
C SER A 268 -4.44 -14.00 10.00
N GLY A 269 -4.52 -12.82 10.62
CA GLY A 269 -4.26 -11.54 9.98
C GLY A 269 -5.43 -11.05 9.10
N VAL A 270 -6.63 -11.64 9.23
CA VAL A 270 -7.84 -11.20 8.52
C VAL A 270 -8.13 -9.73 8.79
N SER A 271 -8.66 -9.02 7.78
CA SER A 271 -8.99 -7.58 7.89
C SER A 271 -9.82 -7.28 9.14
N GLY A 272 -9.44 -6.20 9.84
CA GLY A 272 -9.96 -5.84 11.15
C GLY A 272 -8.97 -6.10 12.30
N THR A 273 -7.89 -6.84 12.03
CA THR A 273 -6.76 -6.98 12.96
C THR A 273 -6.04 -5.65 13.17
N ASP A 274 -5.73 -5.28 14.42
CA ASP A 274 -4.93 -4.11 14.77
C ASP A 274 -3.90 -4.47 15.85
N TYR A 275 -2.66 -4.74 15.43
CA TYR A 275 -1.59 -5.11 16.36
C TYR A 275 -1.16 -3.96 17.27
N LEU A 276 -1.44 -2.71 16.90
CA LEU A 276 -1.18 -1.58 17.79
C LEU A 276 -2.11 -1.62 19.00
N ALA A 277 -3.39 -1.97 18.77
CA ALA A 277 -4.37 -2.18 19.83
C ALA A 277 -4.12 -3.48 20.60
N ASP A 278 -3.86 -4.58 19.90
CA ASP A 278 -3.78 -5.92 20.50
C ASP A 278 -2.46 -6.17 21.25
N GLU A 279 -1.34 -5.69 20.69
CA GLU A 279 0.00 -6.00 21.18
C GLU A 279 0.81 -4.75 21.53
N GLY A 280 0.31 -3.55 21.27
CA GLY A 280 0.98 -2.30 21.61
C GLY A 280 2.07 -1.87 20.62
N GLY A 281 2.56 -0.64 20.81
CA GLY A 281 3.46 0.03 19.86
C GLY A 281 4.80 -0.69 19.66
N ALA A 282 5.43 -1.15 20.73
CA ALA A 282 6.76 -1.79 20.67
C ALA A 282 6.76 -3.07 19.81
N SER A 283 5.76 -3.93 19.96
CA SER A 283 5.67 -5.16 19.16
C SER A 283 5.20 -4.92 17.73
N THR A 284 4.37 -3.89 17.55
CA THR A 284 3.97 -3.44 16.21
C THR A 284 5.17 -2.97 15.41
N ILE A 285 5.99 -2.04 15.94
CA ILE A 285 7.18 -1.56 15.23
C ILE A 285 8.23 -2.66 15.02
N PHE A 286 8.34 -3.60 15.96
CA PHE A 286 9.22 -4.76 15.81
C PHE A 286 8.77 -5.64 14.62
N ASN A 287 7.49 -6.00 14.54
CA ASN A 287 6.95 -6.78 13.42
C ASN A 287 7.09 -6.03 12.09
N MET A 288 6.83 -4.72 12.08
CA MET A 288 7.04 -3.85 10.92
C MET A 288 8.50 -3.88 10.44
N GLY A 289 9.46 -3.75 11.36
CA GLY A 289 10.88 -3.79 11.04
C GLY A 289 11.33 -5.15 10.51
N VAL A 290 10.89 -6.26 11.14
CA VAL A 290 11.20 -7.62 10.66
C VAL A 290 10.66 -7.85 9.24
N ASN A 291 9.41 -7.49 8.98
CA ASN A 291 8.81 -7.69 7.66
C ASN A 291 9.41 -6.75 6.61
N GLY A 292 9.79 -5.53 6.99
CA GLY A 292 10.47 -4.57 6.10
C GLY A 292 11.87 -5.05 5.70
N LEU A 293 12.65 -5.54 6.66
CA LEU A 293 13.97 -6.11 6.37
C LEU A 293 13.86 -7.38 5.52
N PHE A 294 12.92 -8.27 5.86
CA PHE A 294 12.63 -9.46 5.05
C PHE A 294 12.27 -9.08 3.61
N ALA A 295 11.32 -8.17 3.40
CA ALA A 295 10.90 -7.76 2.06
C ALA A 295 12.04 -7.14 1.25
N THR A 296 12.85 -6.29 1.88
CA THR A 296 14.02 -5.66 1.24
C THR A 296 15.04 -6.70 0.78
N LEU A 297 15.41 -7.64 1.66
CA LEU A 297 16.34 -8.71 1.31
C LEU A 297 15.76 -9.67 0.28
N PHE A 298 14.45 -9.94 0.36
CA PHE A 298 13.78 -10.84 -0.58
C PHE A 298 13.78 -10.28 -2.00
N VAL A 299 13.54 -8.97 -2.18
CA VAL A 299 13.63 -8.30 -3.50
C VAL A 299 15.01 -8.49 -4.11
N LEU A 300 16.07 -8.26 -3.33
CA LEU A 300 17.45 -8.43 -3.80
C LEU A 300 17.78 -9.90 -4.09
N ALA A 301 17.30 -10.83 -3.25
CA ALA A 301 17.55 -12.26 -3.41
C ALA A 301 16.96 -12.83 -4.70
N VAL A 302 15.85 -12.28 -5.20
CA VAL A 302 15.25 -12.68 -6.48
C VAL A 302 15.75 -11.84 -7.68
N GLY A 303 16.79 -11.01 -7.48
CA GLY A 303 17.39 -10.20 -8.55
C GLY A 303 16.62 -8.93 -8.91
N GLY A 304 15.75 -8.43 -8.02
CA GLY A 304 15.05 -7.16 -8.21
C GLY A 304 15.89 -5.94 -7.83
N SER A 305 15.46 -4.77 -8.31
CA SER A 305 16.08 -3.47 -7.98
C SER A 305 15.31 -2.72 -6.89
N LEU A 306 16.04 -1.99 -6.03
CA LEU A 306 15.47 -1.08 -5.04
C LEU A 306 15.34 0.32 -5.66
N ASN A 307 14.09 0.70 -5.90
CA ASN A 307 13.70 1.93 -6.58
C ASN A 307 12.35 2.45 -6.02
N GLY A 308 11.81 3.54 -6.56
CA GLY A 308 10.60 4.16 -6.01
C GLY A 308 9.42 3.16 -5.87
N PRO A 309 9.01 2.48 -6.95
CA PRO A 309 7.99 1.45 -6.92
C PRO A 309 8.24 0.29 -5.94
N THR A 310 9.45 -0.30 -5.93
CA THR A 310 9.74 -1.44 -5.05
C THR A 310 9.82 -1.04 -3.59
N ILE A 311 10.37 0.14 -3.28
CA ILE A 311 10.35 0.73 -1.94
C ILE A 311 8.90 0.96 -1.51
N GLY A 312 8.04 1.46 -2.40
CA GLY A 312 6.62 1.60 -2.08
C GLY A 312 5.90 0.27 -1.82
N GLY A 313 6.27 -0.79 -2.54
CA GLY A 313 5.83 -2.16 -2.23
C GLY A 313 6.29 -2.64 -0.86
N ILE A 314 7.56 -2.40 -0.49
CA ILE A 314 8.12 -2.71 0.84
C ILE A 314 7.36 -1.93 1.93
N PHE A 315 7.14 -0.63 1.75
CA PHE A 315 6.37 0.19 2.68
C PHE A 315 4.91 -0.26 2.80
N THR A 316 4.35 -0.86 1.76
CA THR A 316 3.01 -1.45 1.84
C THR A 316 3.01 -2.74 2.67
N ILE A 317 4.06 -3.56 2.61
CA ILE A 317 4.23 -4.70 3.53
C ILE A 317 4.38 -4.19 4.96
N VAL A 318 5.24 -3.21 5.19
CA VAL A 318 5.52 -2.59 6.49
C VAL A 318 4.25 -1.96 7.08
N GLY A 319 3.54 -1.15 6.31
CA GLY A 319 2.31 -0.48 6.76
C GLY A 319 1.23 -1.47 7.19
N PHE A 320 0.97 -2.51 6.41
CA PHE A 320 0.02 -3.56 6.77
C PHE A 320 0.56 -4.55 7.83
N SER A 321 1.82 -4.43 8.23
CA SER A 321 2.36 -5.16 9.39
C SER A 321 1.87 -4.59 10.72
N ALA A 322 1.13 -3.48 10.70
CA ALA A 322 0.32 -3.03 11.83
C ALA A 322 -1.10 -3.62 11.82
N THR A 323 -1.61 -4.06 10.67
CA THR A 323 -3.04 -4.38 10.43
C THR A 323 -3.27 -5.74 9.76
N GLY A 324 -2.42 -6.73 10.06
CA GLY A 324 -2.67 -8.12 9.66
C GLY A 324 -1.46 -8.89 9.11
N LYS A 325 -0.40 -8.23 8.62
CA LYS A 325 0.77 -8.94 8.07
C LYS A 325 1.80 -9.32 9.12
N HIS A 326 2.36 -10.50 8.97
CA HIS A 326 3.50 -10.98 9.73
C HIS A 326 4.28 -12.01 8.91
N LEU A 327 5.53 -12.30 9.26
CA LEU A 327 6.41 -13.13 8.44
C LEU A 327 5.79 -14.49 8.01
N ARG A 328 5.12 -15.18 8.95
CA ARG A 328 4.47 -16.47 8.68
C ARG A 328 3.34 -16.43 7.64
N ASN A 329 2.67 -15.29 7.45
CA ASN A 329 1.55 -15.19 6.50
C ASN A 329 1.92 -14.49 5.18
N ILE A 330 3.00 -13.70 5.14
CA ILE A 330 3.50 -13.09 3.90
C ILE A 330 4.45 -14.02 3.12
N ALA A 331 5.33 -14.75 3.82
CA ALA A 331 6.38 -15.54 3.16
C ALA A 331 5.82 -16.64 2.25
N PRO A 332 4.79 -17.43 2.64
CA PRO A 332 4.18 -18.41 1.75
C PRO A 332 3.60 -17.80 0.48
N ILE A 333 2.99 -16.61 0.59
CA ILE A 333 2.39 -15.91 -0.54
C ILE A 333 3.48 -15.49 -1.54
N MET A 334 4.55 -14.84 -1.04
CA MET A 334 5.66 -14.40 -1.88
C MET A 334 6.38 -15.59 -2.55
N MET A 335 6.59 -16.68 -1.82
CA MET A 335 7.12 -17.92 -2.39
C MET A 335 6.22 -18.50 -3.47
N GLY A 336 4.89 -18.38 -3.34
CA GLY A 336 3.94 -18.76 -4.39
C GLY A 336 4.16 -18.02 -5.71
N VAL A 337 4.52 -16.73 -5.65
CA VAL A 337 4.87 -15.92 -6.82
C VAL A 337 6.21 -16.37 -7.43
N VAL A 338 7.20 -16.71 -6.60
CA VAL A 338 8.48 -17.27 -7.09
C VAL A 338 8.26 -18.62 -7.79
N LEU A 339 7.41 -19.49 -7.24
CA LEU A 339 7.03 -20.75 -7.91
C LEU A 339 6.34 -20.48 -9.25
N ALA A 340 5.55 -19.41 -9.34
CA ALA A 340 4.94 -19.00 -10.61
C ALA A 340 5.98 -18.56 -11.64
N SER A 341 7.04 -17.84 -11.24
CA SER A 341 8.08 -17.39 -12.17
C SER A 341 8.87 -18.54 -12.80
N MET A 342 8.93 -19.70 -12.13
CA MET A 342 9.57 -20.91 -12.66
C MET A 342 8.75 -21.60 -13.77
N THR A 343 7.46 -21.29 -13.88
CA THR A 343 6.53 -22.02 -14.76
C THR A 343 5.86 -21.13 -15.82
N LYS A 344 6.01 -19.81 -15.72
CA LYS A 344 5.32 -18.83 -16.58
C LYS A 344 6.30 -18.03 -17.43
N TYR A 345 5.80 -17.47 -18.53
CA TYR A 345 6.58 -16.72 -19.51
C TYR A 345 6.78 -15.25 -19.11
N TRP A 346 7.47 -15.00 -17.99
CA TRP A 346 7.93 -13.69 -17.52
C TRP A 346 9.04 -13.86 -16.49
N ASN A 347 9.89 -12.86 -16.28
CA ASN A 347 10.97 -12.93 -15.29
C ASN A 347 10.52 -12.27 -13.97
N ILE A 348 10.89 -12.86 -12.83
CA ILE A 348 10.59 -12.29 -11.51
C ILE A 348 11.25 -10.91 -11.30
N SER A 349 12.37 -10.65 -11.97
CA SER A 349 13.07 -9.37 -11.91
C SER A 349 12.40 -8.28 -12.77
N ASP A 350 11.42 -8.63 -13.61
CA ASP A 350 10.72 -7.64 -14.44
C ASP A 350 9.83 -6.73 -13.55
N PRO A 351 9.59 -5.46 -13.95
CA PRO A 351 8.88 -4.49 -13.12
C PRO A 351 7.50 -4.95 -12.62
N SER A 352 6.65 -5.44 -13.52
CA SER A 352 5.30 -5.86 -13.17
C SER A 352 5.27 -7.11 -12.27
N PRO A 353 6.01 -8.20 -12.57
CA PRO A 353 6.16 -9.34 -11.66
C PRO A 353 6.77 -8.99 -10.30
N MET A 354 7.74 -8.09 -10.23
CA MET A 354 8.34 -7.64 -8.97
C MET A 354 7.32 -6.92 -8.07
N LEU A 355 6.50 -6.04 -8.65
CA LEU A 355 5.40 -5.41 -7.91
C LEU A 355 4.35 -6.45 -7.52
N ALA A 356 4.02 -7.41 -8.40
CA ALA A 356 3.12 -8.51 -8.07
C ALA A 356 3.64 -9.34 -6.88
N LEU A 357 4.94 -9.64 -6.83
CA LEU A 357 5.59 -10.31 -5.70
C LEU A 357 5.35 -9.57 -4.38
N LEU A 358 5.70 -8.29 -4.31
CA LEU A 358 5.57 -7.49 -3.09
C LEU A 358 4.11 -7.31 -2.66
N PHE A 359 3.23 -6.98 -3.61
CA PHE A 359 1.85 -6.67 -3.33
C PHE A 359 0.93 -7.90 -3.19
N SER A 360 1.35 -9.08 -3.65
CA SER A 360 0.65 -10.35 -3.45
C SER A 360 0.34 -10.62 -1.98
N THR A 361 1.19 -10.11 -1.08
CA THR A 361 1.02 -10.15 0.38
C THR A 361 -0.30 -9.55 0.87
N THR A 362 -1.09 -8.88 0.03
CA THR A 362 -2.51 -8.57 0.30
C THR A 362 -3.33 -9.80 0.69
N LEU A 363 -2.97 -10.97 0.15
CA LEU A 363 -3.59 -12.27 0.40
C LEU A 363 -3.01 -12.99 1.62
N ALA A 364 -2.16 -12.33 2.41
CA ALA A 364 -1.63 -12.86 3.66
C ALA A 364 -2.68 -13.54 4.56
N PRO A 365 -3.92 -13.00 4.72
CA PRO A 365 -4.95 -13.66 5.49
C PRO A 365 -5.27 -15.10 5.03
N ILE A 366 -5.15 -15.40 3.73
CA ILE A 366 -5.38 -16.75 3.21
C ILE A 366 -4.33 -17.72 3.74
N ALA A 367 -3.05 -17.32 3.77
CA ALA A 367 -1.98 -18.13 4.35
C ALA A 367 -2.11 -18.26 5.88
N GLY A 368 -2.52 -17.19 6.55
CA GLY A 368 -2.72 -17.18 8.01
C GLY A 368 -3.87 -18.10 8.44
N GLU A 369 -5.00 -18.09 7.72
CA GLU A 369 -6.19 -18.88 8.05
C GLU A 369 -6.13 -20.32 7.54
N PHE A 370 -5.69 -20.52 6.29
CA PHE A 370 -5.75 -21.82 5.60
C PHE A 370 -4.38 -22.52 5.49
N GLY A 371 -3.32 -21.87 5.97
CA GLY A 371 -1.97 -22.43 6.05
C GLY A 371 -1.11 -22.20 4.80
N VAL A 372 0.12 -22.72 4.87
CA VAL A 372 1.20 -22.44 3.90
C VAL A 372 0.81 -22.82 2.47
N ILE A 373 0.19 -23.99 2.25
CA ILE A 373 -0.18 -24.47 0.91
C ILE A 373 -1.18 -23.51 0.25
N ALA A 374 -2.21 -23.08 0.98
CA ALA A 374 -3.17 -22.11 0.47
C ALA A 374 -2.49 -20.77 0.14
N GLY A 375 -1.50 -20.37 0.96
CA GLY A 375 -0.66 -19.21 0.68
C GLY A 375 0.15 -19.33 -0.61
N LEU A 376 0.83 -20.45 -0.83
CA LEU A 376 1.59 -20.70 -2.06
C LEU A 376 0.68 -20.61 -3.30
N VAL A 377 -0.50 -21.24 -3.25
CA VAL A 377 -1.48 -21.19 -4.35
C VAL A 377 -2.00 -19.77 -4.55
N ALA A 378 -2.27 -19.03 -3.47
CA ALA A 378 -2.75 -17.65 -3.55
C ALA A 378 -1.74 -16.72 -4.22
N GLY A 379 -0.46 -16.81 -3.86
CA GLY A 379 0.61 -16.08 -4.57
C GLY A 379 0.74 -16.50 -6.02
N TYR A 380 0.68 -17.80 -6.30
CA TYR A 380 0.77 -18.34 -7.66
C TYR A 380 -0.35 -17.79 -8.55
N LEU A 381 -1.60 -17.79 -8.07
CA LEU A 381 -2.74 -17.26 -8.82
C LEU A 381 -2.72 -15.73 -8.92
N HIS A 382 -2.35 -15.03 -7.84
CA HIS A 382 -2.23 -13.58 -7.80
C HIS A 382 -1.30 -13.06 -8.89
N SER A 383 -0.12 -13.66 -9.05
CA SER A 383 0.81 -13.25 -10.11
C SER A 383 0.18 -13.31 -11.52
N SER A 384 -0.64 -14.33 -11.82
CA SER A 384 -1.36 -14.40 -13.11
C SER A 384 -2.38 -13.28 -13.23
N VAL A 385 -3.19 -13.07 -12.21
CA VAL A 385 -4.27 -12.07 -12.27
C VAL A 385 -3.67 -10.67 -12.35
N ALA A 386 -2.70 -10.34 -11.50
CA ALA A 386 -2.05 -9.02 -11.43
C ALA A 386 -1.41 -8.57 -12.74
N LEU A 387 -0.82 -9.51 -13.49
CA LEU A 387 -0.18 -9.23 -14.77
C LEU A 387 -1.17 -9.05 -15.93
N ASN A 388 -2.43 -9.47 -15.77
CA ASN A 388 -3.44 -9.42 -16.84
C ASN A 388 -4.52 -8.36 -16.61
N VAL A 389 -4.88 -8.06 -15.36
CA VAL A 389 -5.95 -7.10 -15.06
C VAL A 389 -5.60 -5.66 -15.44
N GLY A 390 -4.32 -5.32 -15.62
CA GLY A 390 -3.88 -4.00 -16.06
C GLY A 390 -4.50 -3.56 -17.40
N ILE A 391 -4.90 -4.50 -18.26
CA ILE A 391 -5.44 -4.26 -19.59
C ILE A 391 -6.75 -3.45 -19.55
N VAL A 392 -7.60 -3.70 -18.54
CA VAL A 392 -8.94 -3.10 -18.49
C VAL A 392 -8.92 -1.63 -18.04
N TYR A 393 -7.87 -1.17 -17.37
CA TYR A 393 -7.74 0.22 -16.90
C TYR A 393 -6.41 0.90 -17.28
N GLY A 394 -5.61 0.31 -18.17
CA GLY A 394 -4.43 0.95 -18.79
C GLY A 394 -3.35 1.42 -17.80
N GLY A 395 -3.21 0.77 -16.65
CA GLY A 395 -2.22 1.18 -15.64
C GLY A 395 -2.56 2.43 -14.82
N MET A 396 -3.80 2.92 -14.87
CA MET A 396 -4.24 4.10 -14.09
C MET A 396 -4.67 3.81 -12.64
N ASN A 397 -4.52 2.57 -12.17
CA ASN A 397 -4.77 2.21 -10.78
C ASN A 397 -3.45 1.81 -10.12
N LEU A 398 -2.88 2.69 -9.29
CA LEU A 398 -1.65 2.38 -8.53
C LEU A 398 -1.81 1.13 -7.68
N TYR A 399 -3.03 0.82 -7.25
CA TYR A 399 -3.36 -0.37 -6.47
C TYR A 399 -3.84 -1.53 -7.35
N ASN A 400 -3.28 -1.69 -8.56
CA ASN A 400 -3.50 -2.86 -9.45
C ASN A 400 -3.52 -4.17 -8.66
N ASN A 401 -2.51 -4.39 -7.84
CA ASN A 401 -2.36 -5.63 -7.11
C ASN A 401 -3.41 -5.82 -6.00
N GLY A 402 -4.03 -4.74 -5.52
CA GLY A 402 -5.21 -4.81 -4.66
C GLY A 402 -6.45 -5.25 -5.42
N PHE A 403 -6.62 -4.80 -6.67
CA PHE A 403 -7.65 -5.29 -7.58
C PHE A 403 -7.50 -6.78 -7.89
N ALA A 404 -6.29 -7.19 -8.27
CA ALA A 404 -5.98 -8.61 -8.48
C ALA A 404 -6.16 -9.45 -7.21
N GLY A 405 -5.69 -8.94 -6.06
CA GLY A 405 -5.88 -9.59 -4.76
C GLY A 405 -7.34 -9.79 -4.39
N GLY A 406 -8.18 -8.78 -4.60
CA GLY A 406 -9.62 -8.90 -4.41
C GLY A 406 -10.23 -10.03 -5.24
N ILE A 407 -9.91 -10.08 -6.54
CA ILE A 407 -10.37 -11.14 -7.46
C ILE A 407 -9.93 -12.53 -7.00
N VAL A 408 -8.66 -12.69 -6.61
CA VAL A 408 -8.17 -13.98 -6.12
C VAL A 408 -8.84 -14.37 -4.81
N ALA A 409 -9.08 -13.42 -3.90
CA ALA A 409 -9.74 -13.70 -2.63
C ALA A 409 -11.20 -14.16 -2.82
N ILE A 410 -11.98 -13.46 -3.65
CA ILE A 410 -13.38 -13.83 -3.95
C ILE A 410 -13.48 -15.18 -4.68
N PHE A 411 -12.45 -15.56 -5.43
CA PHE A 411 -12.39 -16.86 -6.10
C PHE A 411 -11.96 -17.98 -5.15
N MET A 412 -10.82 -17.83 -4.47
CA MET A 412 -10.22 -18.91 -3.69
C MET A 412 -10.96 -19.21 -2.40
N VAL A 413 -11.38 -18.18 -1.65
CA VAL A 413 -11.91 -18.36 -0.30
C VAL A 413 -13.18 -19.23 -0.31
N PRO A 414 -14.19 -18.98 -1.17
CA PRO A 414 -15.38 -19.82 -1.23
C PRO A 414 -15.05 -21.27 -1.63
N VAL A 415 -14.10 -21.47 -2.56
CA VAL A 415 -13.68 -22.81 -3.01
C VAL A 415 -13.03 -23.59 -1.87
N ILE A 416 -12.10 -22.97 -1.13
CA ILE A 416 -11.44 -23.59 0.03
C ILE A 416 -12.46 -23.92 1.13
N GLN A 417 -13.37 -22.99 1.43
CA GLN A 417 -14.43 -23.17 2.44
C GLN A 417 -15.35 -24.34 2.07
N SER A 418 -15.81 -24.42 0.82
CA SER A 418 -16.66 -25.51 0.34
C SER A 418 -16.02 -26.89 0.51
N VAL A 419 -14.72 -27.02 0.22
CA VAL A 419 -13.99 -28.28 0.39
C VAL A 419 -13.81 -28.63 1.88
N ARG A 420 -13.52 -27.64 2.74
CA ARG A 420 -13.41 -27.85 4.20
C ARG A 420 -14.75 -28.31 4.79
N ASP A 421 -15.85 -27.65 4.42
CA ASP A 421 -17.19 -27.97 4.92
C ASP A 421 -17.59 -29.38 4.52
N ARG A 422 -17.32 -29.79 3.27
CA ARG A 422 -17.56 -31.16 2.81
C ARG A 422 -16.75 -32.19 3.60
N ARG A 423 -15.46 -31.93 3.85
CA ARG A 423 -14.61 -32.82 4.66
C ARG A 423 -15.08 -32.89 6.11
N ALA A 424 -15.53 -31.77 6.68
CA ALA A 424 -16.09 -31.73 8.03
C ALA A 424 -17.38 -32.55 8.13
N ARG A 425 -18.31 -32.40 7.17
CA ARG A 425 -19.54 -33.20 7.09
C ARG A 425 -19.28 -34.69 6.89
N ALA A 426 -18.35 -35.04 5.99
CA ALA A 426 -17.95 -36.43 5.76
C ALA A 426 -17.32 -37.08 7.01
N ARG A 427 -16.58 -36.31 7.82
CA ARG A 427 -16.02 -36.78 9.11
C ARG A 427 -17.06 -36.85 10.23
N GLY A 428 -18.12 -36.05 10.16
CA GLY A 428 -19.21 -36.02 11.13
C GLY A 428 -20.33 -37.04 10.89
N GLY A 429 -20.25 -37.85 9.82
CA GLY A 429 -21.27 -38.87 9.52
C GLY A 429 -22.64 -38.32 9.10
N ILE A 430 -22.77 -37.01 8.85
CA ILE A 430 -24.03 -36.40 8.44
C ILE A 430 -24.13 -36.45 6.91
N SER A 431 -24.92 -37.40 6.43
CA SER A 431 -25.34 -37.55 5.03
C SER A 431 -26.59 -36.70 4.78
N LEU A 432 -26.51 -35.86 3.73
CA LEU A 432 -27.52 -34.98 3.09
C LEU A 432 -28.83 -34.69 3.83
#